data_AF-A0A2N2S714-F1
#
_entry.id   AF-A0A2N2S714-F1
#
_cell.length_a   1.000
_cell.length_b   1.000
_cell.length_c   1.000
_cell.angle_alpha   90.00
_cell.angle_beta   90.00
_cell.angle_gamma   90.00
#
_symmetry.space_group_name_H-M   'P 1'
#
loop_
_entity.id
_entity.type
_entity.pdbx_description
1 polymer ?
#
loop_
_entity_poly.entity_id
_entity_poly.type
_entity_poly.pdbx_seq_one_letter_code
_entity_poly.pdbx_strand_id
1 'polypeptide(L)' 'MPRLLIVKTTSLGDVIHNLPVINDIRAHHPDMAIDWVVE' A
#
# COMPACT_ATOMS: atom_id res chain seq x y z
N MET A 1 -2.54 -16.60 3.60
CA MET A 1 -1.71 -15.41 3.28
C MET A 1 -2.44 -14.20 3.81
N PRO A 2 -1.83 -13.37 4.68
CA PRO A 2 -2.46 -12.17 5.20
C PRO A 2 -2.68 -11.15 4.07
N ARG A 3 -3.77 -10.37 4.18
CA ARG A 3 -4.18 -9.40 3.17
C ARG A 3 -4.40 -8.03 3.82
N LEU A 4 -3.92 -6.99 3.16
CA LEU A 4 -4.11 -5.59 3.55
C LEU A 4 -4.79 -4.84 2.40
N LEU A 5 -5.86 -4.12 2.71
CA LEU A 5 -6.50 -3.17 1.78
C LEU A 5 -6.25 -1.75 2.28
N ILE A 6 -5.58 -0.94 1.47
CA ILE A 6 -5.39 0.49 1.72
C ILE A 6 -6.52 1.24 1.01
N VAL A 7 -7.29 2.01 1.77
CA VAL A 7 -8.33 2.90 1.23
C VAL A 7 -7.88 4.33 1.49
N LYS A 8 -7.43 4.99 0.42
CA LYS A 8 -7.05 6.41 0.47
C LYS A 8 -7.40 7.04 -0.88
N THR A 9 -8.56 7.68 -0.95
CA THR A 9 -9.02 8.48 -2.08
C THR A 9 -8.22 9.80 -2.06
N THR A 10 -7.21 9.87 -2.91
CA THR A 10 -6.24 10.97 -2.95
C THR A 10 -5.72 11.08 -4.37
N SER A 11 -5.10 12.21 -4.72
CA SER A 11 -4.53 12.38 -6.05
C SER A 11 -3.43 11.34 -6.34
N LEU A 12 -3.19 11.02 -7.62
CA LEU A 12 -2.11 10.11 -8.03
C LEU A 12 -0.74 10.52 -7.46
N GLY A 13 -0.47 11.82 -7.34
CA GLY A 13 0.78 12.32 -6.76
C GLY A 13 0.95 11.86 -5.31
N ASP A 14 -0.10 11.97 -4.50
CA ASP A 14 -0.06 11.52 -3.10
C ASP A 14 0.09 10.00 -2.99
N VAL A 15 -0.44 9.23 -3.95
CA VAL A 15 -0.23 7.77 -3.99
C VAL A 15 1.24 7.44 -4.21
N ILE A 16 1.87 8.06 -5.21
CA ILE A 16 3.29 7.83 -5.53
C ILE A 16 4.17 8.18 -4.32
N HIS A 17 3.90 9.32 -3.67
CA HIS A 17 4.65 9.72 -2.48
C HIS A 17 4.51 8.76 -1.30
N ASN A 18 3.42 7.99 -1.24
CA ASN A 18 3.16 7.03 -0.17
C ASN A 18 3.57 5.58 -0.51
N LEU A 19 4.05 5.29 -1.72
CA LEU A 19 4.58 3.97 -2.07
C LEU A 19 5.69 3.44 -1.16
N PRO A 20 6.57 4.26 -0.54
CA PRO A 20 7.57 3.76 0.40
C PRO A 20 6.97 2.94 1.56
N VAL A 21 5.72 3.22 1.97
CA VAL A 21 5.03 2.45 3.01
C VAL A 21 4.90 0.97 2.64
N ILE A 22 4.78 0.66 1.35
CA ILE A 22 4.67 -0.71 0.85
C ILE A 22 5.99 -1.47 1.04
N ASN A 23 7.12 -0.80 0.87
CA ASN A 23 8.44 -1.39 1.11
C ASN A 23 8.62 -1.74 2.59
N ASP A 24 8.23 -0.84 3.49
CA ASP A 24 8.31 -1.07 4.94
C ASP A 24 7.43 -2.24 5.37
N ILE A 25 6.21 -2.34 4.82
CA ILE A 25 5.31 -3.47 5.07
C ILE A 25 5.94 -4.77 4.56
N ARG A 26 6.52 -4.77 3.35
CA ARG A 26 7.16 -5.95 2.77
C ARG A 26 8.41 -6.41 3.53
N ALA A 27 9.15 -5.48 4.13
CA ALA A 27 10.31 -5.82 4.96
C ALA A 27 9.92 -6.64 6.21
N HIS A 28 8.74 -6.41 6.78
CA HIS A 28 8.25 -7.10 7.98
C HIS A 28 7.27 -8.25 7.67
N HIS A 29 6.59 -8.17 6.52
CA HIS A 29 5.58 -9.13 6.07
C HIS A 29 5.76 -9.46 4.59
N PRO A 30 6.75 -10.31 4.24
CA PRO A 30 7.08 -10.62 2.84
C PRO A 30 5.92 -11.24 2.05
N ASP A 31 5.08 -12.03 2.73
CA ASP A 31 3.95 -12.76 2.14
C ASP A 31 2.62 -11.98 2.15
N MET A 32 2.65 -10.70 2.51
CA MET A 32 1.45 -9.84 2.56
C MET A 32 0.99 -9.49 1.14
N ALA A 33 -0.25 -9.85 0.81
CA ALA A 33 -0.92 -9.30 -0.36
C ALA A 33 -1.49 -7.91 -0.02
N ILE A 34 -1.14 -6.90 -0.81
CA ILE A 34 -1.52 -5.51 -0.56
C ILE A 34 -2.31 -5.00 -1.76
N ASP A 35 -3.54 -4.59 -1.50
CA ASP A 35 -4.45 -3.98 -2.45
C ASP A 35 -4.62 -2.49 -2.07
N TRP A 36 -4.75 -1.58 -3.04
CA TRP A 36 -4.98 -0.15 -2.77
C TRP A 36 -6.08 0.40 -3.66
N VAL A 37 -7.15 0.89 -3.03
CA VAL A 37 -8.22 1.65 -3.70
C VAL A 37 -7.91 3.15 -3.68
N VAL A 38 -7.80 3.72 -4.88
CA VAL A 38 -7.59 5.14 -5.17
C VAL A 38 -8.74 5.65 -6.03
N GLU A 39 -8.95 6.97 -6.05
CA GLU A 39 -9.95 7.65 -6.89
C GLU A 39 -9.28 8.46 -7.99
#